data_AF-A0A244E1N0-F1
#
_entry.id   AF-A0A244E1N0-F1
#
_cell.length_a   1.000
_cell.length_b   1.000
_cell.length_c   1.000
_cell.angle_alpha   90.00
_cell.angle_beta   90.00
_cell.angle_gamma   90.00
#
_symmetry.space_group_name_H-M   'P 1'
#
loop_
_entity.id
_entity.type
_entity.pdbx_description
1 polymer ?
#
loop_
_entity_poly.entity_id
_entity_poly.type
_entity_poly.pdbx_seq_one_letter_code
_entity_poly.pdbx_strand_id
1 'polypeptide(L)'
;MAASLLVAACAAQASDPPGAEYAIRWDPAEGGPSSAAQTFAKLEVTADKKGDYEVGYRRPSAPPPGLPEGFAPIVRERWKTGPNKKEYELTYKQRGPSPSPATPTLDQWPCPVGKTKDRKDEVDVSFRSLNDAARAYSRSCTVESKTAPPPVPAALKAPPAKCTSTMTRLKRGELTVEEWHLRSGRTLIEVSRSGAATDQDFASFQADVARKLIETHGIKPLQASMTELASACGT
;
A
#
# COMPACT_ATOMS: atom_id res chain seq x y z
N MET A 1 -2.50 -56.40 -14.19
CA MET A 1 -2.39 -55.62 -12.95
C MET A 1 -1.84 -54.25 -13.33
N ALA A 2 -2.67 -53.20 -13.26
CA ALA A 2 -2.26 -51.84 -13.59
C ALA A 2 -1.90 -51.11 -12.29
N ALA A 3 -0.65 -50.68 -12.17
CA ALA A 3 -0.18 -49.88 -11.04
C ALA A 3 -0.49 -48.40 -11.32
N SER A 4 -1.48 -47.84 -10.61
CA SER A 4 -1.74 -46.41 -10.63
C SER A 4 -0.69 -45.68 -9.79
N LEU A 5 0.20 -44.95 -10.46
CA LEU A 5 1.09 -43.98 -9.83
C LEU A 5 0.27 -42.77 -9.35
N LEU A 6 0.00 -42.70 -8.06
CA LEU A 6 -0.47 -41.50 -7.38
C LEU A 6 0.67 -40.47 -7.39
N VAL A 7 0.63 -39.54 -8.33
CA VAL A 7 1.46 -38.34 -8.28
C VAL A 7 0.90 -37.45 -7.19
N ALA A 8 1.48 -37.53 -6.00
CA ALA A 8 1.21 -36.57 -4.93
C ALA A 8 1.74 -35.21 -5.38
N ALA A 9 0.84 -34.33 -5.83
CA ALA A 9 1.17 -32.93 -6.05
C ALA A 9 1.45 -32.29 -4.68
N CYS A 10 2.74 -32.10 -4.34
CA CYS A 10 3.12 -31.22 -3.25
C CYS A 10 2.64 -29.80 -3.62
N ALA A 11 1.52 -29.38 -3.04
CA ALA A 11 1.14 -27.97 -3.05
C ALA A 11 2.26 -27.21 -2.34
N ALA A 12 3.06 -26.46 -3.11
CA ALA A 12 4.05 -25.54 -2.54
C ALA A 12 3.28 -24.57 -1.62
N GLN A 13 3.50 -24.70 -0.31
CA GLN A 13 2.90 -23.80 0.66
C GLN A 13 3.40 -22.38 0.37
N ALA A 14 2.46 -21.45 0.17
CA ALA A 14 2.79 -20.06 -0.03
C ALA A 14 3.44 -19.51 1.26
N SER A 15 4.65 -18.98 1.16
CA SER A 15 5.36 -18.35 2.27
C SER A 15 5.15 -16.85 2.27
N ASP A 16 5.32 -16.21 3.43
CA ASP A 16 5.37 -14.75 3.51
C ASP A 16 6.45 -14.21 2.55
N PRO A 17 6.15 -13.13 1.79
CA PRO A 17 7.17 -12.47 1.00
C PRO A 17 8.24 -11.87 1.90
N PRO A 18 9.49 -11.72 1.41
CA PRO A 18 10.59 -11.27 2.24
C PRO A 18 10.43 -9.83 2.75
N GLY A 19 9.70 -8.98 2.02
CA GLY A 19 9.46 -7.58 2.37
C GLY A 19 8.13 -7.34 3.06
N ALA A 20 8.11 -6.38 3.98
CA ALA A 20 6.92 -5.87 4.63
C ALA A 20 6.84 -4.33 4.58
N GLU A 21 5.62 -3.81 4.60
CA GLU A 21 5.33 -2.43 4.93
C GLU A 21 4.58 -2.40 6.26
N TYR A 22 5.21 -1.85 7.30
CA TYR A 22 4.59 -1.64 8.60
C TYR A 22 3.94 -0.26 8.61
N ALA A 23 2.66 -0.17 8.97
CA ALA A 23 1.93 1.08 8.91
C ALA A 23 0.95 1.27 10.08
N ILE A 24 0.72 2.53 10.43
CA ILE A 24 -0.31 2.97 11.37
C ILE A 24 -1.00 4.21 10.82
N ARG A 25 -2.32 4.28 10.99
CA ARG A 25 -3.19 5.30 10.37
C ARG A 25 -4.13 5.88 11.39
N TRP A 26 -4.43 7.17 11.33
CA TRP A 26 -5.44 7.80 12.20
C TRP A 26 -6.14 8.96 11.49
N ASP A 27 -7.30 9.32 12.03
CA ASP A 27 -7.98 10.57 11.71
C ASP A 27 -7.57 11.61 12.77
N PRO A 28 -6.90 12.71 12.39
CA PRO A 28 -6.55 13.77 13.34
C PRO A 28 -7.72 14.37 14.11
N ALA A 29 -8.94 14.32 13.56
CA ALA A 29 -10.13 14.79 14.25
C ALA A 29 -10.45 13.93 15.50
N GLU A 30 -9.93 12.72 15.57
CA GLU A 30 -10.12 11.80 16.70
C GLU A 30 -8.96 11.81 17.71
N GLY A 31 -7.89 12.57 17.43
CA GLY A 31 -6.70 12.70 18.28
C GLY A 31 -5.40 12.55 17.51
N GLY A 32 -4.27 12.84 18.17
CA GLY A 32 -2.94 12.70 17.58
C GLY A 32 -2.40 13.92 16.83
N PRO A 33 -1.25 13.77 16.15
CA PRO A 33 -0.73 14.81 15.27
C PRO A 33 -1.70 15.10 14.11
N SER A 34 -1.78 16.36 13.69
CA SER A 34 -2.73 16.87 12.70
C SER A 34 -2.15 17.10 11.30
N SER A 35 -0.86 16.85 11.12
CA SER A 35 -0.21 16.92 9.80
C SER A 35 0.99 15.98 9.72
N ALA A 36 1.44 15.67 8.50
CA ALA A 36 2.65 14.88 8.29
C ALA A 36 3.88 15.54 8.95
N ALA A 37 3.97 16.88 8.89
CA ALA A 37 5.05 17.63 9.52
C ALA A 37 5.02 17.52 11.05
N GLN A 38 3.83 17.65 11.66
CA GLN A 38 3.70 17.50 13.10
C GLN A 38 4.04 16.07 13.55
N THR A 39 3.64 15.06 12.79
CA THR A 39 4.01 13.66 13.05
C THR A 39 5.53 13.47 13.06
N PHE A 40 6.25 13.99 12.06
CA PHE A 40 7.71 13.94 12.03
C PHE A 40 8.33 14.61 13.26
N ALA A 41 7.82 15.79 13.64
CA ALA A 41 8.28 16.50 14.83
C ALA A 41 8.04 15.69 16.13
N LYS A 42 6.89 15.03 16.25
CA LYS A 42 6.56 14.17 17.40
C LYS A 42 7.40 12.88 17.46
N LEU A 43 7.81 12.37 16.30
CA LEU A 43 8.76 11.27 16.20
C LEU A 43 10.22 11.72 16.37
N GLU A 44 10.47 13.03 16.53
CA GLU A 44 11.80 13.63 16.65
C GLU A 44 12.67 13.38 15.43
N VAL A 45 12.04 13.33 14.25
CA VAL A 45 12.71 13.11 12.96
C VAL A 45 12.49 14.33 12.06
N THR A 46 13.48 14.66 11.23
CA THR A 46 13.34 15.65 10.16
C THR A 46 13.26 14.96 8.81
N ALA A 47 12.26 15.31 8.00
CA ALA A 47 12.13 14.80 6.65
C ALA A 47 13.24 15.32 5.74
N ASP A 48 13.78 14.47 4.86
CA ASP A 48 14.76 14.86 3.84
C ASP A 48 14.13 15.00 2.44
N LYS A 49 12.92 14.48 2.27
CA LYS A 49 12.16 14.58 1.01
C LYS A 49 10.72 14.97 1.31
N LYS A 50 10.19 15.84 0.46
CA LYS A 50 8.77 16.19 0.37
C LYS A 50 8.25 15.95 -1.04
N GLY A 51 7.02 15.48 -1.16
CA GLY A 51 6.29 15.44 -2.42
C GLY A 51 4.81 15.66 -2.18
N ASP A 52 4.19 16.45 -3.05
CA ASP A 52 2.75 16.66 -3.08
C ASP A 52 2.19 15.93 -4.29
N TYR A 53 1.06 15.25 -4.10
CA TYR A 53 0.49 14.35 -5.08
C TYR A 53 -1.02 14.49 -5.18
N GLU A 54 -1.54 14.24 -6.38
CA GLU A 54 -2.92 13.85 -6.61
C GLU A 54 -2.97 12.33 -6.84
N VAL A 55 -3.97 11.67 -6.27
CA VAL A 55 -4.13 10.23 -6.31
C VAL A 55 -5.55 9.89 -6.77
N GLY A 56 -5.64 9.09 -7.83
CA GLY A 56 -6.86 8.51 -8.36
C GLY A 56 -6.85 6.99 -8.26
N TYR A 57 -8.03 6.39 -8.23
CA TYR A 57 -8.19 4.93 -8.20
C TYR A 57 -9.10 4.46 -9.32
N ARG A 58 -8.87 3.24 -9.78
CA ARG A 58 -9.75 2.51 -10.69
C ARG A 58 -9.87 1.07 -10.21
N ARG A 59 -11.07 0.52 -10.31
CA ARG A 59 -11.31 -0.89 -9.97
C ARG A 59 -11.65 -1.63 -11.26
N PRO A 60 -10.87 -2.67 -11.64
CA PRO A 60 -11.25 -3.56 -12.74
C PRO A 60 -12.68 -4.06 -12.56
N SER A 61 -13.51 -3.97 -13.61
CA SER A 61 -14.92 -4.36 -13.55
C SER A 61 -15.12 -5.87 -13.41
N ALA A 62 -14.07 -6.65 -13.67
CA ALA A 62 -14.03 -8.09 -13.45
C ALA A 62 -12.66 -8.47 -12.87
N PRO A 63 -12.58 -9.49 -11.99
CA PRO A 63 -11.31 -10.05 -11.57
C PRO A 63 -10.52 -10.52 -12.80
N PRO A 64 -9.23 -10.17 -12.93
CA PRO A 64 -8.42 -10.70 -14.01
C PRO A 64 -8.25 -12.22 -13.87
N PRO A 65 -8.06 -12.94 -14.98
CA PRO A 65 -7.78 -14.37 -14.94
C PRO A 65 -6.57 -14.68 -14.06
N GLY A 66 -6.69 -15.72 -13.22
CA GLY A 66 -5.61 -16.16 -12.32
C GLY A 66 -5.42 -15.30 -11.08
N LEU A 67 -6.34 -14.38 -10.78
CA LEU A 67 -6.36 -13.70 -9.48
C LEU A 67 -6.61 -14.74 -8.37
N PRO A 68 -5.76 -14.80 -7.32
CA PRO A 68 -5.97 -15.75 -6.21
C PRO A 68 -7.29 -15.49 -5.49
N GLU A 69 -7.86 -16.53 -4.89
CA GLU A 69 -9.11 -16.40 -4.13
C GLU A 69 -8.96 -15.39 -2.99
N GLY A 70 -9.98 -14.54 -2.80
CA GLY A 70 -9.99 -13.49 -1.79
C GLY A 70 -9.12 -12.27 -2.12
N PHE A 71 -8.39 -12.26 -3.24
CA PHE A 71 -7.68 -11.07 -3.67
C PHE A 71 -8.61 -10.10 -4.40
N ALA A 72 -8.37 -8.81 -4.23
CA ALA A 72 -9.03 -7.74 -4.96
C ALA A 72 -7.99 -6.92 -5.73
N PRO A 73 -8.22 -6.65 -7.03
CA PRO A 73 -7.33 -5.81 -7.82
C PRO A 73 -7.73 -4.34 -7.71
N ILE A 74 -6.74 -3.45 -7.75
CA ILE A 74 -6.94 -2.02 -7.85
C ILE A 74 -5.83 -1.40 -8.69
N VAL A 75 -6.21 -0.39 -9.47
CA VAL A 75 -5.28 0.47 -10.19
C VAL A 75 -5.22 1.80 -9.46
N ARG A 76 -4.02 2.28 -9.17
CA ARG A 76 -3.78 3.60 -8.59
C ARG A 76 -3.04 4.44 -9.61
N GLU A 77 -3.59 5.61 -9.90
CA GLU A 77 -2.90 6.67 -10.61
C GLU A 77 -2.36 7.65 -9.58
N ARG A 78 -1.08 8.01 -9.67
CA ARG A 78 -0.48 9.03 -8.80
C ARG A 78 0.30 10.03 -9.63
N TRP A 79 0.06 11.31 -9.36
CA TRP A 79 0.66 12.41 -10.10
C TRP A 79 1.30 13.38 -9.12
N LYS A 80 2.57 13.70 -9.32
CA LYS A 80 3.26 14.69 -8.50
C LYS A 80 2.88 16.10 -8.97
N THR A 81 2.42 16.95 -8.05
CA THR A 81 1.82 18.27 -8.34
C THR A 81 2.75 19.46 -8.02
N GLY A 82 4.03 19.20 -7.74
CA GLY A 82 5.02 20.23 -7.37
C GLY A 82 5.67 20.96 -8.57
N PRO A 83 6.23 22.17 -8.35
CA PRO A 83 6.61 23.12 -9.40
C PRO A 83 7.67 22.64 -10.40
N ASN A 84 8.49 21.63 -10.06
CA ASN A 84 9.67 21.26 -10.85
C ASN A 84 9.79 19.76 -11.18
N LYS A 85 8.76 18.94 -10.90
CA LYS A 85 8.79 17.51 -11.21
C LYS A 85 7.43 16.99 -11.63
N LYS A 86 7.27 16.77 -12.93
CA LYS A 86 6.21 15.92 -13.47
C LYS A 86 6.65 14.47 -13.34
N GLU A 87 5.95 13.75 -12.48
CA GLU A 87 6.16 12.33 -12.23
C GLU A 87 4.77 11.71 -12.17
N TYR A 88 4.55 10.75 -13.06
CA TYR A 88 3.29 10.07 -13.25
C TYR A 88 3.52 8.59 -13.00
N GLU A 89 2.72 8.02 -12.12
CA GLU A 89 2.78 6.61 -11.78
C GLU A 89 1.43 5.96 -12.06
N LEU A 90 1.48 4.77 -12.65
CA LEU A 90 0.35 3.87 -12.78
C LEU A 90 0.71 2.55 -12.09
N THR A 91 0.14 2.31 -10.91
CA THR A 91 0.35 1.09 -10.14
C THR A 91 -0.85 0.16 -10.32
N TYR A 92 -0.59 -1.11 -10.62
CA TYR A 92 -1.56 -2.19 -10.40
C TYR A 92 -1.18 -2.92 -9.13
N LYS A 93 -2.13 -3.11 -8.20
CA LYS A 93 -1.95 -3.88 -6.97
C LYS A 93 -3.09 -4.90 -6.86
N GLN A 94 -2.75 -6.15 -6.56
CA GLN A 94 -3.69 -7.14 -6.07
C GLN A 94 -3.41 -7.40 -4.59
N ARG A 95 -4.45 -7.40 -3.75
CA ARG A 95 -4.32 -7.53 -2.31
C ARG A 95 -5.32 -8.52 -1.75
N GLY A 96 -4.89 -9.40 -0.85
CA GLY A 96 -5.75 -10.43 -0.24
C GLY A 96 -5.29 -10.86 1.15
N PRO A 97 -6.03 -11.78 1.78
CA PRO A 97 -5.82 -12.18 3.18
C PRO A 97 -4.73 -13.24 3.37
N SER A 98 -4.29 -13.91 2.29
CA SER A 98 -3.33 -15.01 2.31
C SER A 98 -2.10 -14.70 1.46
N PRO A 99 -0.93 -15.31 1.72
CA PRO A 99 0.24 -15.13 0.89
C PRO A 99 -0.04 -15.44 -0.59
N SER A 100 0.55 -14.64 -1.48
CA SER A 100 0.40 -14.85 -2.93
C SER A 100 1.01 -16.20 -3.34
N PRO A 101 0.45 -16.88 -4.35
CA PRO A 101 1.05 -18.09 -4.89
C PRO A 101 2.51 -17.85 -5.33
N ALA A 102 3.39 -18.83 -5.06
CA ALA A 102 4.80 -18.76 -5.45
C ALA A 102 5.01 -18.81 -6.98
N THR A 103 4.01 -19.29 -7.73
CA THR A 103 4.03 -19.38 -9.20
C THR A 103 2.85 -18.61 -9.81
N PRO A 104 3.08 -17.77 -10.84
CA PRO A 104 4.39 -17.39 -11.38
C PRO A 104 5.23 -16.63 -10.36
N THR A 105 6.56 -16.70 -10.48
CA THR A 105 7.45 -15.86 -9.69
C THR A 105 7.21 -14.39 -10.01
N LEU A 106 7.63 -13.47 -9.13
CA LEU A 106 7.42 -12.04 -9.32
C LEU A 106 7.99 -11.52 -10.67
N ASP A 107 9.12 -12.06 -11.12
CA ASP A 107 9.74 -11.70 -12.39
C ASP A 107 8.99 -12.24 -13.62
N GLN A 108 8.36 -13.40 -13.47
CA GLN A 108 7.55 -14.06 -14.50
C GLN A 108 6.12 -13.51 -14.56
N TRP A 109 5.66 -12.86 -13.50
CA TRP A 109 4.31 -12.31 -13.43
C TRP A 109 4.17 -11.12 -14.40
N PRO A 110 3.27 -11.21 -15.40
CA PRO A 110 3.07 -10.12 -16.35
C PRO A 110 2.38 -8.95 -15.64
N CYS A 111 3.04 -7.78 -15.65
CA CYS A 111 2.48 -6.58 -15.05
C CYS A 111 1.29 -6.05 -15.89
N PRO A 112 0.07 -5.99 -15.33
CA PRO A 112 -1.13 -5.68 -16.11
C PRO A 112 -1.20 -4.23 -16.62
N VAL A 113 -0.39 -3.33 -16.07
CA VAL A 113 -0.33 -1.91 -16.45
C VAL A 113 0.80 -1.56 -17.41
N GLY A 114 1.63 -2.53 -17.80
CA GLY A 114 2.66 -2.36 -18.82
C GLY A 114 4.02 -2.94 -18.45
N LYS A 115 5.00 -2.78 -19.35
CA LYS A 115 6.37 -3.26 -19.11
C LYS A 115 7.02 -2.41 -18.01
N THR A 116 7.48 -3.07 -16.96
CA THR A 116 8.21 -2.44 -15.86
C THR A 116 9.11 -3.46 -15.17
N LYS A 117 10.15 -2.95 -14.51
CA LYS A 117 10.98 -3.69 -13.56
C LYS A 117 10.56 -3.42 -12.10
N ASP A 118 9.75 -2.39 -11.86
CA ASP A 118 9.23 -2.11 -10.53
C ASP A 118 8.06 -3.05 -10.25
N ARG A 119 8.38 -4.12 -9.53
CA ARG A 119 7.45 -5.16 -9.08
C ARG A 119 7.77 -5.47 -7.63
N LYS A 120 6.73 -5.73 -6.85
CA LYS A 120 6.88 -6.02 -5.41
C LYS A 120 5.86 -7.07 -4.97
N ASP A 121 6.35 -8.02 -4.19
CA ASP A 121 5.52 -8.78 -3.25
C ASP A 121 5.81 -8.26 -1.84
N GLU A 122 4.75 -7.99 -1.08
CA GLU A 122 4.88 -7.44 0.28
C GLU A 122 3.79 -7.95 1.21
N VAL A 123 4.13 -8.02 2.51
CA VAL A 123 3.14 -8.07 3.59
C VAL A 123 2.88 -6.64 4.06
N ASP A 124 1.64 -6.17 3.89
CA ASP A 124 1.15 -4.93 4.51
C ASP A 124 0.75 -5.24 5.97
N VAL A 125 1.53 -4.79 6.94
CA VAL A 125 1.26 -4.97 8.38
C VAL A 125 0.68 -3.67 8.95
N SER A 126 -0.61 -3.66 9.26
CA SER A 126 -1.33 -2.49 9.74
C SER A 126 -1.65 -2.58 11.23
N PHE A 127 -1.06 -1.71 12.04
CA PHE A 127 -1.33 -1.63 13.48
C PHE A 127 -2.71 -1.04 13.73
N ARG A 128 -3.55 -1.78 14.46
CA ARG A 128 -4.91 -1.43 14.90
C ARG A 128 -4.95 -1.07 16.39
N SER A 129 -3.98 -1.58 17.14
CA SER A 129 -3.61 -1.15 18.46
C SER A 129 -2.15 -1.54 18.70
N LEU A 130 -1.64 -1.40 19.93
CA LEU A 130 -0.33 -1.94 20.26
C LEU A 130 -0.28 -3.47 20.25
N ASN A 131 -1.39 -4.14 20.56
CA ASN A 131 -1.43 -5.60 20.67
C ASN A 131 -2.20 -6.26 19.52
N ASP A 132 -2.60 -5.49 18.51
CA ASP A 132 -3.34 -5.97 17.35
C ASP A 132 -2.79 -5.34 16.07
N ALA A 133 -2.40 -6.19 15.13
CA ALA A 133 -1.97 -5.80 13.80
C ALA A 133 -2.57 -6.74 12.76
N ALA A 134 -3.16 -6.17 11.71
CA ALA A 134 -3.67 -6.93 10.58
C ALA A 134 -2.62 -7.08 9.51
N ARG A 135 -2.55 -8.28 8.94
CA ARG A 135 -1.73 -8.57 7.76
C ARG A 135 -2.60 -8.63 6.52
N ALA A 136 -2.10 -8.08 5.43
CA ALA A 136 -2.60 -8.33 4.11
C ALA A 136 -1.40 -8.56 3.18
N TYR A 137 -1.62 -9.34 2.14
CA TYR A 137 -0.57 -9.69 1.20
C TYR A 137 -0.87 -8.99 -0.11
N SER A 138 0.14 -8.36 -0.69
CA SER A 138 -0.05 -7.73 -1.98
C SER A 138 1.08 -8.03 -2.95
N ARG A 139 0.68 -8.14 -4.22
CA ARG A 139 1.58 -8.16 -5.37
C ARG A 139 1.26 -6.93 -6.20
N SER A 140 2.27 -6.16 -6.56
CA SER A 140 2.09 -4.93 -7.31
C SER A 140 3.18 -4.71 -8.34
N CYS A 141 2.87 -3.85 -9.31
CA CYS A 141 3.83 -3.32 -10.26
C CYS A 141 3.48 -1.89 -10.61
N THR A 142 4.48 -1.08 -10.91
CA THR A 142 4.30 0.34 -11.24
C THR A 142 4.99 0.69 -12.54
N VAL A 143 4.29 1.41 -13.41
CA VAL A 143 4.89 2.08 -14.57
C VAL A 143 5.02 3.56 -14.24
N GLU A 144 6.24 4.09 -14.37
CA GLU A 144 6.54 5.49 -14.14
C GLU A 144 6.78 6.24 -15.46
N SER A 145 6.46 7.52 -15.49
CA SER A 145 6.72 8.42 -16.60
C SER A 145 6.98 9.84 -16.11
N LYS A 146 7.84 10.57 -16.82
CA LYS A 146 8.15 11.98 -16.55
C LYS A 146 7.58 12.94 -17.60
N THR A 147 6.99 12.42 -18.66
CA THR A 147 6.53 13.20 -19.81
C THR A 147 5.01 13.31 -19.86
N ALA A 148 4.30 12.18 -19.69
CA ALA A 148 2.85 12.10 -19.70
C ALA A 148 2.34 10.95 -18.81
N PRO A 149 1.09 11.01 -18.32
CA PRO A 149 0.48 9.89 -17.60
C PRO A 149 0.54 8.59 -18.41
N PRO A 150 1.00 7.46 -17.84
CA PRO A 150 0.89 6.16 -18.50
C PRO A 150 -0.58 5.83 -18.78
N PRO A 151 -0.94 5.37 -19.99
CA PRO A 151 -2.32 5.05 -20.30
C PRO A 151 -2.75 3.79 -19.55
N VAL A 152 -3.97 3.79 -19.02
CA VAL A 152 -4.58 2.60 -18.42
C VAL A 152 -4.93 1.60 -19.52
N PRO A 153 -4.40 0.36 -19.51
CA PRO A 153 -4.72 -0.61 -20.55
C PRO A 153 -6.21 -0.95 -20.60
N ALA A 154 -6.80 -0.89 -21.80
CA ALA A 154 -8.23 -1.17 -22.01
C ALA A 154 -8.64 -2.57 -21.54
N ALA A 155 -7.72 -3.54 -21.59
CA ALA A 155 -7.92 -4.92 -21.12
C ALA A 155 -8.32 -4.99 -19.63
N LEU A 156 -7.93 -4.01 -18.82
CA LEU A 156 -8.28 -3.96 -17.40
C LEU A 156 -9.75 -3.62 -17.15
N LYS A 157 -10.46 -3.04 -18.15
CA LYS A 157 -11.86 -2.60 -18.02
C LYS A 157 -12.11 -1.88 -16.68
N ALA A 158 -11.21 -0.96 -16.32
CA ALA A 158 -11.18 -0.31 -15.02
C ALA A 158 -11.69 1.13 -15.15
N PRO A 159 -12.98 1.41 -14.93
CA PRO A 159 -13.49 2.77 -14.93
C PRO A 159 -12.83 3.60 -13.82
N PRO A 160 -12.61 4.91 -14.05
CA PRO A 160 -12.12 5.78 -12.99
C PRO A 160 -13.13 5.87 -11.85
N ALA A 161 -12.63 5.86 -10.62
CA ALA A 161 -13.43 6.23 -9.48
C ALA A 161 -13.89 7.69 -9.63
N LYS A 162 -15.04 8.04 -9.04
CA LYS A 162 -15.63 9.38 -9.14
C LYS A 162 -14.95 10.42 -8.24
N CYS A 163 -13.82 10.07 -7.63
CA CYS A 163 -13.11 10.90 -6.69
C CYS A 163 -11.59 10.83 -6.90
N THR A 164 -10.93 11.91 -6.51
CA THR A 164 -9.48 11.99 -6.34
C THR A 164 -9.20 12.49 -4.93
N SER A 165 -8.05 12.09 -4.40
CA SER A 165 -7.52 12.59 -3.13
C SER A 165 -6.21 13.33 -3.39
N THR A 166 -5.85 14.25 -2.50
CA THR A 166 -4.49 14.81 -2.49
C THR A 166 -3.70 14.20 -1.34
N MET A 167 -2.38 14.12 -1.51
CA MET A 167 -1.48 13.55 -0.52
C MET A 167 -0.20 14.36 -0.44
N THR A 168 0.15 14.82 0.76
CA THR A 168 1.49 15.30 1.08
C THR A 168 2.29 14.15 1.67
N ARG A 169 3.44 13.83 1.10
CA ARG A 169 4.36 12.81 1.60
C ARG A 169 5.65 13.43 2.08
N LEU A 170 6.01 13.13 3.32
CA LEU A 170 7.32 13.39 3.90
C LEU A 170 8.07 12.07 4.08
N LYS A 171 9.37 12.03 3.79
CA LYS A 171 10.19 10.83 3.88
C LYS A 171 11.54 11.11 4.55
N ARG A 172 12.05 10.12 5.28
CA ARG A 172 13.42 10.05 5.84
C ARG A 172 13.86 8.58 5.88
N GLY A 173 14.85 8.21 5.05
CA GLY A 173 15.22 6.80 4.90
C GLY A 173 14.01 5.95 4.48
N GLU A 174 13.72 4.88 5.23
CA GLU A 174 12.53 4.03 4.98
C GLU A 174 11.24 4.53 5.67
N LEU A 175 11.34 5.50 6.57
CA LEU A 175 10.17 6.08 7.24
C LEU A 175 9.47 7.09 6.32
N THR A 176 8.18 6.88 6.11
CA THR A 176 7.30 7.73 5.32
C THR A 176 6.14 8.19 6.19
N VAL A 177 5.76 9.46 6.08
CA VAL A 177 4.51 9.98 6.63
C VAL A 177 3.72 10.63 5.51
N GLU A 178 2.48 10.20 5.34
CA GLU A 178 1.56 10.68 4.33
C GLU A 178 0.35 11.34 4.99
N GLU A 179 0.09 12.58 4.60
CA GLU A 179 -1.12 13.31 4.96
C GLU A 179 -2.03 13.33 3.74
N TRP A 180 -3.18 12.66 3.88
CA TRP A 180 -4.16 12.44 2.84
C TRP A 180 -5.36 13.35 3.07
N HIS A 181 -5.73 14.14 2.06
CA HIS A 181 -7.00 14.86 2.05
C HIS A 181 -7.95 14.14 1.10
N LEU A 182 -8.94 13.48 1.70
CA LEU A 182 -9.92 12.70 0.97
C LEU A 182 -11.00 13.60 0.39
N ARG A 183 -11.67 13.13 -0.67
CA ARG A 183 -12.79 13.84 -1.30
C ARG A 183 -13.95 14.10 -0.34
N SER A 184 -14.12 13.29 0.70
CA SER A 184 -15.12 13.48 1.75
C SER A 184 -14.86 14.70 2.65
N GLY A 185 -13.72 15.37 2.48
CA GLY A 185 -13.27 16.46 3.36
C GLY A 185 -12.51 15.98 4.60
N ARG A 186 -12.38 14.66 4.80
CA ARG A 186 -11.56 14.09 5.87
C ARG A 186 -10.08 14.21 5.54
N THR A 187 -9.29 14.53 6.56
CA THR A 187 -7.83 14.37 6.52
C THR A 187 -7.46 13.11 7.26
N LEU A 188 -6.62 12.26 6.68
CA LEU A 188 -6.08 11.08 7.35
C LEU A 188 -4.56 11.14 7.31
N ILE A 189 -3.91 10.59 8.32
CA ILE A 189 -2.45 10.47 8.34
C ILE A 189 -2.07 8.99 8.40
N GLU A 190 -1.08 8.63 7.59
CA GLU A 190 -0.41 7.34 7.62
C GLU A 190 1.06 7.54 7.94
N VAL A 191 1.59 6.73 8.85
CA VAL A 191 3.03 6.54 9.03
C VAL A 191 3.36 5.13 8.62
N SER A 192 4.30 4.96 7.69
CA SER A 192 4.77 3.66 7.27
C SER A 192 6.30 3.54 7.26
N ARG A 193 6.79 2.32 7.41
CA ARG A 193 8.22 1.97 7.27
C ARG A 193 8.33 0.66 6.49
N SER A 194 9.11 0.67 5.42
CA SER A 194 9.49 -0.57 4.73
C SER A 194 10.54 -1.33 5.54
N GLY A 195 10.46 -2.66 5.53
CA GLY A 195 11.39 -3.55 6.22
C GLY A 195 11.28 -4.99 5.71
N ALA A 196 11.95 -5.91 6.39
CA ALA A 196 11.80 -7.35 6.20
C ALA A 196 10.57 -7.86 6.97
N ALA A 197 9.90 -8.90 6.48
CA ALA A 197 8.77 -9.54 7.15
C ALA A 197 9.23 -10.41 8.34
N THR A 198 9.81 -9.78 9.37
CA THR A 198 10.36 -10.45 10.56
C THR A 198 9.78 -9.89 11.86
N ASP A 199 9.87 -10.66 12.94
CA ASP A 199 9.46 -10.21 14.28
C ASP A 199 10.34 -9.06 14.78
N GLN A 200 11.61 -9.00 14.36
CA GLN A 200 12.53 -7.93 14.72
C GLN A 200 12.07 -6.59 14.15
N ASP A 201 11.75 -6.54 12.85
CA ASP A 201 11.30 -5.30 12.20
C ASP A 201 9.90 -4.90 12.68
N PHE A 202 9.04 -5.89 12.97
CA PHE A 202 7.76 -5.65 13.63
C PHE A 202 7.97 -4.95 14.99
N ALA A 203 8.82 -5.52 15.85
CA ALA A 203 9.09 -4.99 17.19
C ALA A 203 9.75 -3.60 17.14
N SER A 204 10.68 -3.38 16.20
CA SER A 204 11.31 -2.07 15.99
C SER A 204 10.27 -1.02 15.57
N PHE A 205 9.41 -1.31 14.60
CA PHE A 205 8.37 -0.35 14.21
C PHE A 205 7.38 -0.08 15.35
N GLN A 206 6.99 -1.13 16.08
CA GLN A 206 6.10 -1.02 17.23
C GLN A 206 6.70 -0.11 18.31
N ALA A 207 7.99 -0.29 18.65
CA ALA A 207 8.67 0.49 19.67
C ALA A 207 8.95 1.94 19.23
N ASP A 208 9.48 2.12 18.02
CA ASP A 208 9.96 3.43 17.55
C ASP A 208 8.83 4.36 17.12
N VAL A 209 7.73 3.79 16.60
CA VAL A 209 6.65 4.54 15.95
C VAL A 209 5.32 4.31 16.64
N ALA A 210 4.80 3.08 16.62
CA ALA A 210 3.41 2.83 17.04
C ALA A 210 3.18 3.19 18.51
N ARG A 211 4.09 2.79 19.40
CA ARG A 211 4.03 3.09 20.84
C ARG A 211 4.05 4.59 21.12
N LYS A 212 5.00 5.32 20.54
CA LYS A 212 5.07 6.78 20.71
C LYS A 212 3.78 7.47 20.25
N LEU A 213 3.26 7.09 19.09
CA LEU A 213 2.06 7.72 18.55
C LEU A 213 0.81 7.38 19.37
N ILE A 214 0.63 6.11 19.77
CA ILE A 214 -0.55 5.66 20.52
C ILE A 214 -0.50 6.15 21.97
N GLU A 215 0.56 5.82 22.71
CA GLU A 215 0.62 6.06 24.16
C GLU A 215 0.94 7.52 24.49
N THR A 216 1.89 8.13 23.76
CA THR A 216 2.37 9.50 24.08
C THR A 216 1.57 10.58 23.36
N HIS A 217 1.04 10.28 22.17
CA HIS A 217 0.35 11.27 21.34
C HIS A 217 -1.13 10.99 21.13
N GLY A 218 -1.66 9.89 21.68
CA GLY A 218 -3.09 9.63 21.74
C GLY A 218 -3.76 9.45 20.38
N ILE A 219 -3.05 8.93 19.38
CA ILE A 219 -3.70 8.56 18.11
C ILE A 219 -4.68 7.41 18.37
N LYS A 220 -5.76 7.36 17.59
CA LYS A 220 -6.67 6.21 17.52
C LYS A 220 -6.46 5.50 16.20
N PRO A 221 -5.83 4.31 16.19
CA PRO A 221 -5.53 3.65 14.93
C PRO A 221 -6.79 3.23 14.16
N LEU A 222 -6.83 3.54 12.87
CA LEU A 222 -7.89 3.12 11.97
C LEU A 222 -7.75 1.64 11.60
N GLN A 223 -8.89 0.99 11.43
CA GLN A 223 -8.97 -0.43 11.06
C GLN A 223 -8.72 -0.69 9.57
N ALA A 224 -9.04 0.30 8.73
CA ALA A 224 -8.97 0.22 7.28
C ALA A 224 -7.61 0.72 6.75
N SER A 225 -7.19 0.15 5.61
CA SER A 225 -6.04 0.61 4.85
C SER A 225 -6.33 1.92 4.11
N MET A 226 -5.29 2.68 3.79
CA MET A 226 -5.45 3.90 3.01
C MET A 226 -5.97 3.63 1.59
N THR A 227 -5.66 2.46 1.02
CA THR A 227 -6.25 2.05 -0.27
C THR A 227 -7.76 1.90 -0.18
N GLU A 228 -8.28 1.28 0.88
CA GLU A 228 -9.74 1.17 1.09
C GLU A 228 -10.36 2.55 1.33
N LEU A 229 -9.77 3.35 2.22
CA LEU A 229 -10.28 4.67 2.62
C LEU A 229 -10.28 5.67 1.45
N ALA A 230 -9.18 5.77 0.70
CA ALA A 230 -9.02 6.73 -0.38
C ALA A 230 -9.75 6.33 -1.68
N SER A 231 -10.13 5.06 -1.84
CA SER A 231 -10.87 4.58 -3.02
C SER A 231 -12.39 4.51 -2.82
N ALA A 232 -12.90 4.70 -1.59
CA ALA A 232 -14.33 4.59 -1.26
C ALA A 232 -15.19 5.79 -1.74
N CYS A 233 -14.58 6.92 -2.14
CA CYS A 233 -15.28 8.10 -2.66
C CYS A 233 -16.41 8.70 -1.79
N GLY A 234 -16.41 8.46 -0.47
CA GLY A 234 -17.33 9.14 0.46
C GLY A 234 -18.59 8.37 0.84
N THR A 235 -18.54 7.04 0.87
CA THR A 235 -19.44 6.24 1.71
C THR A 235 -19.05 6.34 3.17
#